data_AF-A0A3N0A3D9-F1
#
_entry.id   AF-A0A3N0A3D9-F1
#
_cell.length_a   1.000
_cell.length_b   1.000
_cell.length_c   1.000
_cell.angle_alpha   90.00
_cell.angle_beta   90.00
_cell.angle_gamma   90.00
#
_symmetry.space_group_name_H-M   'P 1'
#
loop_
_entity.id
_entity.type
_entity.pdbx_description
1 polymer ?
#
loop_
_entity_poly.entity_id
_entity_poly.type
_entity_poly.pdbx_seq_one_letter_code
_entity_poly.pdbx_strand_id
1 'polypeptide(L)' 'MSESRQLIAPETGISKIALVALAVVFLAGLFVVAFDQGHILSLVYGEQAFADQFFHELSHDVRHAAGFPCH' A
#
# COMPACT_ATOMS: atom_id res chain seq x y z
N MET A 1 25.86 -51.24 2.05
CA MET A 1 25.14 -50.27 2.91
C MET A 1 24.64 -49.16 2.01
N SER A 2 23.32 -49.00 1.90
CA SER A 2 22.70 -47.94 1.08
C SER A 2 22.37 -46.78 2.02
N GLU A 3 23.08 -45.66 1.90
CA GLU A 3 22.82 -44.47 2.69
C GLU A 3 21.62 -43.72 2.10
N SER A 4 20.50 -43.74 2.81
CA SER A 4 19.31 -42.98 2.47
C SER A 4 19.54 -41.48 2.76
N ARG A 5 20.06 -40.75 1.78
CA ARG A 5 20.19 -39.29 1.86
C ARG A 5 18.80 -38.66 1.70
N GLN A 6 18.08 -38.44 2.80
CA GLN A 6 16.87 -37.62 2.80
C GLN A 6 17.22 -36.20 2.36
N LEU A 7 16.78 -35.83 1.16
CA LEU A 7 16.82 -34.46 0.68
C LEU A 7 15.72 -33.70 1.42
N ILE A 8 16.07 -33.04 2.52
CA ILE A 8 15.17 -32.12 3.22
C ILE A 8 14.87 -30.98 2.25
N ALA A 9 13.62 -30.88 1.80
CA ALA A 9 13.17 -29.72 1.04
C ALA A 9 13.32 -28.47 1.92
N PRO A 10 13.89 -27.36 1.43
CA PRO A 10 14.00 -26.15 2.22
C PRO A 10 12.59 -25.68 2.62
N GLU A 11 12.39 -25.43 3.92
CA GLU A 11 11.14 -24.83 4.39
C GLU A 11 10.97 -23.44 3.77
N THR A 12 10.00 -23.30 2.88
CA THR A 12 9.61 -22.02 2.30
C THR A 12 8.76 -21.26 3.32
N GLY A 13 9.41 -20.64 4.31
CA GLY A 13 8.74 -19.77 5.27
C GLY A 13 8.39 -18.41 4.65
N ILE A 14 7.28 -17.80 5.08
CA ILE A 14 6.94 -16.42 4.71
C ILE A 14 8.01 -15.48 5.31
N SER A 15 8.59 -14.63 4.47
CA SER A 15 9.57 -13.63 4.94
C SER A 15 8.90 -12.61 5.86
N LYS A 16 9.30 -12.61 7.13
CA LYS A 16 8.84 -11.61 8.12
C LYS A 16 9.18 -10.19 7.70
N ILE A 17 10.34 -10.00 7.06
CA ILE A 17 10.77 -8.69 6.56
C ILE A 17 9.83 -8.22 5.46
N ALA A 18 9.47 -9.11 4.52
CA ALA A 18 8.52 -8.76 3.46
C ALA A 18 7.15 -8.38 4.04
N LEU A 19 6.68 -9.09 5.07
CA LEU A 19 5.42 -8.78 5.74
C LEU A 19 5.45 -7.40 6.42
N VAL A 20 6.53 -7.08 7.13
CA VAL A 20 6.70 -5.75 7.74
C VAL A 20 6.75 -4.65 6.69
N ALA A 21 7.51 -4.86 5.61
CA ALA A 21 7.59 -3.88 4.52
C ALA A 21 6.22 -3.63 3.87
N LEU A 22 5.45 -4.69 3.58
CA LEU A 22 4.10 -4.57 3.05
C LEU A 22 3.15 -3.85 4.01
N ALA A 23 3.25 -4.12 5.31
CA ALA A 23 2.44 -3.44 6.32
C ALA A 23 2.75 -1.93 6.36
N VAL A 24 4.03 -1.54 6.28
CA VAL A 24 4.42 -0.12 6.24
C VAL A 24 3.88 0.56 4.98
N VAL A 25 4.04 -0.06 3.81
CA VAL A 25 3.51 0.49 2.55
C VAL A 25 2.00 0.66 2.60
N PHE A 26 1.29 -0.34 3.14
CA PHE A 26 -0.16 -0.27 3.30
C PHE A 26 -0.59 0.87 4.23
N LEU A 27 0.03 0.99 5.41
CA LEU A 27 -0.28 2.05 6.36
C LEU A 27 0.06 3.44 5.81
N ALA A 28 1.18 3.58 5.10
CA ALA A 28 1.55 4.83 4.45
C ALA A 28 0.53 5.21 3.36
N GLY A 29 0.09 4.25 2.55
CA GLY A 29 -0.96 4.46 1.56
C GLY A 29 -2.29 4.90 2.20
N LEU A 30 -2.72 4.23 3.27
CA LEU A 30 -3.91 4.64 4.03
C LEU A 30 -3.77 6.05 4.61
N PHE A 31 -2.60 6.41 5.14
CA PHE A 31 -2.33 7.75 5.63
C PHE A 31 -2.49 8.79 4.52
N VAL A 32 -1.88 8.58 3.35
CA VAL A 32 -1.95 9.52 2.23
C VAL A 32 -3.39 9.71 1.74
N VAL A 33 -4.19 8.65 1.65
CA VAL A 33 -5.56 8.74 1.13
C VAL A 33 -6.56 9.28 2.15
N ALA A 34 -6.44 8.89 3.43
CA ALA A 34 -7.43 9.22 4.45
C ALA A 34 -7.07 10.46 5.29
N PHE A 35 -5.78 10.68 5.56
CA PHE A 35 -5.34 11.67 6.57
C PHE A 35 -4.53 12.84 6.02
N ASP A 36 -3.85 12.69 4.88
CA ASP A 36 -2.98 13.77 4.36
C ASP A 36 -3.76 15.05 4.01
N GLN A 37 -4.99 14.92 3.49
CA GLN A 37 -5.88 16.05 3.18
C GLN A 37 -5.21 17.16 2.32
N GLY A 38 -4.16 16.83 1.55
CA GLY A 38 -3.41 17.78 0.72
C GLY A 38 -2.13 18.34 1.36
N HIS A 39 -1.79 17.98 2.61
CA HIS A 39 -0.60 18.49 3.29
C HIS A 39 0.70 18.18 2.55
N ILE A 40 0.92 16.95 2.07
CA ILE A 40 2.12 16.59 1.30
C ILE A 40 2.21 17.40 0.00
N LEU A 41 1.12 17.48 -0.76
CA LEU A 41 1.07 18.19 -2.04
C LEU A 41 1.17 19.72 -1.88
N SER A 42 0.74 20.26 -0.74
CA SER A 42 0.77 21.71 -0.47
C SER A 42 2.19 22.30 -0.53
N LEU A 43 3.22 21.47 -0.31
CA LEU A 43 4.63 21.88 -0.41
C LEU A 43 5.02 22.38 -1.81
N VAL A 44 4.31 21.94 -2.84
CA VAL A 44 4.58 22.29 -4.25
C VAL A 44 3.39 22.97 -4.91
N TYR A 45 2.16 22.60 -4.53
CA TYR A 45 0.91 23.05 -5.15
C TYR A 45 0.16 24.10 -4.31
N GLY A 46 0.70 24.49 -3.15
CA GLY A 46 0.18 25.55 -2.32
C GLY A 46 -1.20 25.25 -1.73
N GLU A 47 -1.98 26.29 -1.43
CA GLU A 47 -3.28 26.16 -0.76
C GLU A 47 -4.31 25.37 -1.57
N GLN A 48 -4.17 25.33 -2.90
CA GLN A 48 -5.06 24.58 -3.79
C GLN A 48 -5.02 23.07 -3.51
N ALA A 49 -3.92 22.55 -2.95
CA ALA A 49 -3.81 21.15 -2.57
C ALA A 49 -4.88 20.71 -1.54
N PHE A 50 -5.29 21.62 -0.65
CA PHE A 50 -6.31 21.35 0.37
C PHE A 50 -7.72 21.31 -0.21
N ALA A 51 -7.98 22.10 -1.25
CA ALA A 51 -9.27 22.14 -1.91
C ALA A 51 -9.44 20.95 -2.88
N ASP A 52 -8.40 20.67 -3.66
CA ASP A 52 -8.46 19.65 -4.71
C ASP A 52 -8.33 18.23 -4.14
N GLN A 53 -7.74 18.08 -2.95
CA GLN A 53 -7.56 16.80 -2.25
C GLN A 53 -7.12 15.66 -3.18
N PHE A 54 -6.17 15.95 -4.07
CA PHE A 54 -5.93 15.16 -5.28
C PHE A 54 -5.80 13.65 -5.05
N PHE A 55 -5.08 13.21 -4.01
CA PHE A 55 -4.93 11.78 -3.72
C PHE A 55 -6.23 11.11 -3.24
N HIS A 56 -7.11 11.85 -2.56
CA HIS A 56 -8.44 11.37 -2.17
C HIS A 56 -9.30 11.14 -3.41
N GLU A 57 -9.42 12.17 -4.25
CA GLU A 57 -10.25 12.10 -5.47
C GLU A 57 -9.69 11.09 -6.48
N LEU A 58 -8.37 11.03 -6.67
CA LEU A 58 -7.75 10.00 -7.52
C LEU A 58 -8.05 8.59 -7.00
N SER A 59 -7.99 8.36 -5.69
CA SER A 59 -8.31 7.06 -5.10
C SER A 59 -9.80 6.74 -5.23
N HIS A 60 -10.65 7.75 -5.11
CA HIS A 60 -12.08 7.66 -5.37
C HIS A 60 -12.33 7.25 -6.84
N ASP A 61 -11.70 7.90 -7.81
CA ASP A 61 -11.79 7.57 -9.24
C ASP A 61 -11.30 6.15 -9.56
N VAL A 62 -10.17 5.72 -8.97
CA VAL A 62 -9.67 4.35 -9.15
C VAL A 62 -10.67 3.33 -8.58
N ARG A 63 -11.33 3.65 -7.47
CA ARG A 63 -12.37 2.80 -6.88
C ARG A 63 -13.58 2.68 -7.82
N HIS A 64 -14.01 3.79 -8.44
CA HIS A 64 -15.02 3.78 -9.49
C HIS A 64 -14.61 2.94 -10.70
N ALA A 65 -13.38 3.12 -11.19
CA ALA A 65 -12.85 2.38 -12.33
C ALA A 65 -12.75 0.87 -12.05
N ALA A 66 -12.51 0.49 -10.79
CA ALA A 66 -12.53 -0.89 -10.33
C ALA A 66 -13.95 -1.44 -10.07
N GLY A 67 -15.01 -0.65 -10.31
CA GLY A 67 -16.41 -1.05 -10.21
C GLY A 67 -16.93 -1.15 -8.77
N PHE A 68 -16.22 -0.59 -7.79
CA PHE A 68 -16.68 -0.57 -6.41
C PHE A 68 -17.65 0.59 -6.19
N PRO A 69 -18.78 0.36 -5.49
CA PRO A 69 -19.71 1.43 -5.18
C PRO A 69 -19.10 2.46 -4.23
N CYS A 70 -19.49 3.72 -4.40
CA CYS A 70 -19.29 4.83 -3.47
C CYS A 70 -20.65 5.48 -3.14
N HIS A 71 -20.62 6.46 -2.23
CA HIS A 71 -21.77 7.28 -1.84
C HIS A 71 -22.06 8.35 -2.90
#